data_AF-A0ABD0YCZ8-F1
#
_entry.id   AF-A0ABD0YCZ8-F1
#
_cell.length_a   1.000
_cell.length_b   1.000
_cell.length_c   1.000
_cell.angle_alpha   90.00
_cell.angle_beta   90.00
_cell.angle_gamma   90.00
#
_symmetry.space_group_name_H-M   'P 1'
#
loop_
_entity.id
_entity.type
_entity.pdbx_description
1 polymer ?
#
loop_
_entity_poly.entity_id
_entity_poly.type
_entity_poly.pdbx_seq_one_letter_code
_entity_poly.pdbx_strand_id
1 'polypeptide(L)'
;MGDDLASRVKSLLAVSDTGGVLSIIDGNKEEFFKEGWSLIPVLSEFLNDDSLKSKREVFNCCEVLIQQISENCCPEETLLEFIEQAEDCDDMKFTIMLKAMQDCLIRLPAGKMVHSLEWCSNTIVRHIYEMSVPDDMKLEGFIGYLVTLLKDVVFRTLSDPGEGKELFSGKCLADLLNKFCHLHTGVETDLIELSDRIISCLNLLRFLAIRDKTNITGFWDSTPSLASNFLEPLKKGLTLSRAHYKLQLDDLKSGSGDDTANLEVKVGTSVLPAMPKEQKIQVLNTALNTFDLMESLLGRVNECLDLYK
;
A
#
# COMPACT_ATOMS: atom_id res chain seq x y z
N MET A 1 32.67 -0.64 -38.57
CA MET A 1 32.26 -0.06 -37.27
C MET A 1 30.90 -0.67 -37.03
N GLY A 2 30.86 -1.79 -36.29
CA GLY A 2 29.66 -2.62 -36.18
C GLY A 2 28.56 -1.85 -35.47
N ASP A 3 27.36 -1.91 -36.01
CA ASP A 3 26.17 -1.29 -35.44
C ASP A 3 25.91 -1.95 -34.07
N ASP A 4 25.93 -1.15 -33.01
CA ASP A 4 25.79 -1.60 -31.62
C ASP A 4 24.46 -2.35 -31.44
N LEU A 5 24.44 -3.39 -30.59
CA LEU A 5 23.28 -4.25 -30.38
C LEU A 5 22.02 -3.43 -30.05
N ALA A 6 22.18 -2.38 -29.24
CA ALA A 6 21.11 -1.43 -28.89
C ALA A 6 20.51 -0.72 -30.10
N SER A 7 21.34 -0.27 -31.04
CA SER A 7 20.89 0.43 -32.26
C SER A 7 20.09 -0.50 -33.16
N ARG A 8 20.53 -1.75 -33.31
CA ARG A 8 19.82 -2.77 -34.10
C ARG A 8 18.47 -3.12 -33.49
N VAL A 9 18.43 -3.38 -32.18
CA VAL A 9 17.18 -3.65 -31.45
C VAL A 9 16.21 -2.47 -31.58
N LYS A 10 16.69 -1.24 -31.39
CA LYS A 10 15.88 -0.01 -31.55
C LYS A 10 15.24 0.09 -32.93
N SER A 11 16.02 -0.19 -33.99
CA SER A 11 15.53 -0.12 -35.37
C SER A 11 14.40 -1.12 -35.65
N LEU A 12 14.48 -2.33 -35.08
CA LEU A 12 13.48 -3.38 -35.25
C LEU A 12 12.20 -3.10 -34.45
N LEU A 13 12.34 -2.62 -33.21
CA LEU A 13 11.20 -2.21 -32.39
C LEU A 13 10.44 -1.04 -33.04
N ALA A 14 11.15 -0.10 -33.69
CA ALA A 14 10.52 1.01 -34.40
C ALA A 14 9.59 0.55 -35.54
N VAL A 15 9.95 -0.53 -36.25
CA VAL A 15 9.12 -1.15 -37.30
C VAL A 15 8.22 -2.28 -36.78
N SER A 16 8.17 -2.50 -35.46
CA SER A 16 7.39 -3.55 -34.79
C SER A 16 7.78 -4.98 -35.18
N ASP A 17 9.03 -5.22 -35.57
CA ASP A 17 9.56 -6.55 -35.88
C ASP A 17 10.09 -7.25 -34.62
N THR A 18 9.16 -7.74 -33.78
CA THR A 18 9.49 -8.45 -32.54
C THR A 18 10.17 -9.80 -32.79
N GLY A 19 9.83 -10.48 -33.90
CA GLY A 19 10.47 -11.73 -34.31
C GLY A 19 11.94 -11.54 -34.67
N GLY A 20 12.27 -10.44 -35.36
CA GLY A 20 13.65 -10.03 -35.64
C GLY A 20 14.44 -9.72 -34.37
N VAL A 21 13.83 -9.01 -33.40
CA VAL A 21 14.46 -8.71 -32.11
C VAL A 21 14.83 -10.00 -31.38
N LEU A 22 13.87 -10.92 -31.22
CA LEU A 22 14.12 -12.20 -30.53
C LEU A 22 15.17 -13.05 -31.26
N SER A 23 15.15 -13.08 -32.59
CA SER A 23 16.14 -13.82 -33.39
C SER A 23 17.56 -13.28 -33.21
N ILE A 24 17.72 -11.95 -33.11
CA ILE A 24 19.02 -11.33 -32.86
C ILE A 24 19.51 -11.63 -31.44
N ILE A 25 18.62 -11.58 -30.45
CA ILE A 25 18.96 -11.88 -29.06
C ILE A 25 19.32 -13.36 -28.89
N ASP A 26 18.54 -14.26 -29.50
CA ASP A 26 18.83 -15.69 -29.49
C ASP A 26 20.16 -16.02 -30.19
N GLY A 27 20.51 -15.28 -31.24
CA GLY A 27 21.79 -15.42 -31.94
C GLY A 27 22.99 -14.88 -31.15
N ASN A 28 22.79 -14.00 -30.16
CA ASN A 28 23.84 -13.33 -29.40
C ASN A 28 23.63 -13.46 -27.87
N LYS A 29 23.13 -14.60 -27.39
CA LYS A 29 22.77 -14.81 -25.97
C LYS A 29 23.89 -14.49 -24.98
N GLU A 30 25.13 -14.86 -25.28
CA GLU A 30 26.26 -14.59 -24.39
C GLU A 30 26.51 -13.09 -24.22
N GLU A 31 26.44 -12.33 -25.31
CA GLU A 31 26.59 -10.87 -25.30
C GLU A 31 25.39 -10.22 -24.61
N PHE A 32 24.18 -10.69 -24.90
CA PHE A 32 22.96 -10.23 -24.25
C PHE A 32 22.99 -10.41 -22.73
N PHE A 33 23.44 -11.55 -22.21
CA PHE A 33 23.53 -11.74 -20.75
C PHE A 33 24.70 -10.99 -20.10
N LYS A 34 25.71 -10.59 -20.87
CA LYS A 34 26.85 -9.83 -20.37
C LYS A 34 26.58 -8.33 -20.34
N GLU A 35 25.97 -7.80 -21.40
CA GLU A 35 25.84 -6.36 -21.66
C GLU A 35 24.39 -5.93 -21.93
N GLY A 36 23.40 -6.80 -21.68
CA GLY A 36 21.99 -6.54 -21.90
C GLY A 36 21.42 -5.38 -21.10
N TRP A 37 22.10 -4.97 -20.02
CA TRP A 37 21.74 -3.74 -19.29
C TRP A 37 21.75 -2.51 -20.22
N SER A 38 22.61 -2.47 -21.24
CA SER A 38 22.65 -1.37 -22.23
C SER A 38 21.40 -1.27 -23.10
N LEU A 39 20.56 -2.33 -23.14
CA LEU A 39 19.31 -2.36 -23.89
C LEU A 39 18.14 -1.76 -23.11
N ILE A 40 18.26 -1.64 -21.78
CA ILE A 40 17.17 -1.20 -20.92
C ILE A 40 16.61 0.18 -21.34
N PRO A 41 17.41 1.22 -21.65
CA PRO A 41 16.88 2.50 -22.14
C PRO A 41 16.08 2.36 -23.44
N VAL A 42 16.51 1.46 -24.34
CA VAL A 42 15.83 1.24 -25.62
C VAL A 42 14.51 0.52 -25.43
N LEU A 43 14.48 -0.48 -24.54
CA LEU A 43 13.28 -1.25 -24.25
C LEU A 43 12.26 -0.42 -23.47
N SER A 44 12.71 0.41 -22.53
CA SER A 44 11.87 1.24 -21.65
C SER A 44 11.07 2.30 -22.43
N GLU A 45 11.57 2.78 -23.58
CA GLU A 45 10.85 3.70 -24.49
C GLU A 45 9.48 3.15 -24.94
N PHE A 46 9.29 1.82 -24.91
CA PHE A 46 8.06 1.15 -25.33
C PHE A 46 7.23 0.60 -24.15
N LEU A 47 7.63 0.88 -22.90
CA LEU A 47 6.94 0.43 -21.68
C LEU A 47 6.06 1.54 -21.12
N ASN A 48 5.07 1.95 -21.91
CA ASN A 48 4.10 2.98 -21.56
C ASN A 48 2.71 2.62 -22.05
N ASP A 49 1.74 3.36 -21.54
CA ASP A 49 0.32 3.18 -21.79
C ASP A 49 -0.06 3.27 -23.29
N ASP A 50 0.62 4.15 -24.04
CA ASP A 50 0.41 4.32 -25.48
C ASP A 50 0.88 3.09 -26.26
N SER A 51 2.04 2.54 -25.92
CA SER A 51 2.58 1.32 -26.52
C SER A 51 1.74 0.11 -26.18
N LEU A 52 1.24 0.01 -24.94
CA LEU A 52 0.32 -1.06 -24.53
C LEU A 52 -0.98 -1.06 -25.37
N LYS A 53 -1.51 0.12 -25.68
CA LYS A 53 -2.75 0.29 -26.47
C LYS A 53 -2.53 0.13 -27.98
N SER A 54 -1.44 0.68 -28.52
CA SER A 54 -1.22 0.80 -29.97
C SER A 54 -0.26 -0.25 -30.55
N LYS A 55 0.69 -0.75 -29.76
CA LYS A 55 1.77 -1.67 -30.17
C LYS A 55 1.98 -2.78 -29.14
N ARG A 56 0.89 -3.45 -28.75
CA ARG A 56 0.89 -4.44 -27.66
C ARG A 56 1.94 -5.54 -27.79
N GLU A 57 2.20 -6.01 -29.01
CA GLU A 57 3.22 -7.04 -29.25
C GLU A 57 4.63 -6.52 -28.94
N VAL A 58 4.93 -5.27 -29.28
CA VAL A 58 6.21 -4.61 -28.98
C VAL A 58 6.34 -4.40 -27.47
N PHE A 59 5.28 -3.91 -26.83
CA PHE A 59 5.24 -3.77 -25.37
C PHE A 59 5.56 -5.10 -24.66
N ASN A 60 4.84 -6.16 -25.01
CA ASN A 60 5.03 -7.49 -24.41
C ASN A 60 6.44 -8.03 -24.69
N CYS A 61 6.99 -7.79 -25.88
CA CYS A 61 8.36 -8.17 -26.22
C CYS A 61 9.36 -7.45 -25.31
N CYS A 62 9.22 -6.13 -25.14
CA CYS A 62 10.09 -5.35 -24.26
C CYS A 62 9.98 -5.82 -22.80
N GLU A 63 8.77 -6.09 -22.31
CA GLU A 63 8.54 -6.58 -20.94
C GLU A 63 9.24 -7.93 -20.70
N VAL A 64 9.11 -8.87 -21.63
CA VAL A 64 9.80 -10.17 -21.56
C VAL A 64 11.32 -10.00 -21.56
N LEU A 65 11.85 -9.10 -22.38
CA LEU A 65 13.29 -8.86 -22.45
C LEU A 65 13.82 -8.18 -21.18
N ILE A 66 13.07 -7.23 -20.60
CA ILE A 66 13.41 -6.63 -19.30
C ILE A 66 13.45 -7.70 -18.20
N GLN A 67 12.48 -8.63 -18.19
CA GLN A 67 12.50 -9.75 -17.26
C GLN A 67 13.72 -10.67 -17.48
N GLN A 68 14.05 -10.99 -18.73
CA GLN A 68 15.25 -11.80 -19.01
C GLN A 68 16.53 -11.10 -18.57
N ILE A 69 16.62 -9.78 -18.73
CA ILE A 69 17.74 -8.97 -18.25
C ILE A 69 17.82 -8.99 -16.72
N SER A 70 16.70 -8.77 -16.01
CA SER A 70 16.68 -8.77 -14.53
C SER A 70 17.09 -10.11 -13.93
N GLU A 71 16.72 -11.22 -14.57
CA GLU A 71 17.01 -12.58 -14.09
C GLU A 71 18.43 -13.06 -14.41
N ASN A 72 19.05 -12.58 -15.50
CA ASN A 72 20.27 -13.19 -16.05
C ASN A 72 21.49 -12.26 -16.15
N CYS A 73 21.31 -10.94 -16.30
CA CYS A 73 22.42 -10.00 -16.48
C CYS A 73 23.12 -9.64 -15.17
N CYS A 74 24.29 -9.00 -15.23
CA CYS A 74 25.05 -8.57 -14.05
C CYS A 74 24.19 -7.63 -13.16
N PRO A 75 23.90 -7.99 -11.89
CA PRO A 75 22.88 -7.32 -11.11
C PRO A 75 23.29 -5.90 -10.68
N GLU A 76 24.59 -5.59 -10.58
CA GLU A 76 25.03 -4.25 -10.19
C GLU A 76 24.73 -3.19 -11.25
N GLU A 77 25.15 -3.39 -12.50
CA GLU A 77 24.94 -2.44 -13.60
C GLU A 77 23.47 -2.41 -14.01
N THR A 78 22.83 -3.59 -14.05
CA THR A 78 21.41 -3.72 -14.40
C THR A 78 20.52 -2.97 -13.42
N LEU A 79 20.82 -3.02 -12.11
CA LEU A 79 20.03 -2.31 -11.10
C LEU A 79 20.14 -0.79 -11.25
N LEU A 80 21.33 -0.27 -11.53
CA LEU A 80 21.52 1.17 -11.70
C LEU A 80 20.71 1.70 -12.88
N GLU A 81 20.70 0.96 -13.98
CA GLU A 81 19.93 1.33 -15.15
C GLU A 81 18.41 1.25 -14.89
N PHE A 82 17.92 0.23 -14.18
CA PHE A 82 16.52 0.20 -13.77
C PHE A 82 16.13 1.36 -12.84
N ILE A 83 17.03 1.78 -11.94
CA ILE A 83 16.83 2.95 -11.10
C ILE A 83 16.71 4.21 -11.96
N GLU A 84 17.60 4.40 -12.94
CA GLU A 84 17.54 5.53 -13.87
C GLU A 84 16.23 5.56 -14.65
N GLN A 85 15.80 4.42 -15.21
CA GLN A 85 14.53 4.35 -15.94
C GLN A 85 13.29 4.54 -15.04
N ALA A 86 13.35 4.15 -13.77
CA ALA A 86 12.26 4.35 -12.81
C ALA A 86 12.07 5.83 -12.42
N GLU A 87 13.08 6.68 -12.66
CA GLU A 87 13.05 8.10 -12.35
C GLU A 87 12.29 8.96 -13.38
N ASP A 88 11.86 8.38 -14.50
CA ASP A 88 11.15 9.04 -15.61
C ASP A 88 9.68 9.40 -15.35
N CYS A 89 9.17 9.18 -14.14
CA CYS A 89 7.81 9.55 -13.70
C CYS A 89 6.64 8.94 -14.51
N ASP A 90 6.85 7.88 -15.30
CA ASP A 90 5.76 7.09 -15.93
C ASP A 90 5.38 5.91 -15.02
N ASP A 91 4.12 5.85 -14.58
CA ASP A 91 3.64 4.85 -13.61
C ASP A 91 3.75 3.40 -14.11
N MET A 92 3.54 3.19 -15.41
CA MET A 92 3.60 1.86 -16.02
C MET A 92 5.05 1.38 -16.10
N LYS A 93 5.93 2.23 -16.60
CA LYS A 93 7.38 2.00 -16.62
C LYS A 93 7.89 1.76 -15.20
N PHE A 94 7.53 2.62 -14.24
CA PHE A 94 7.93 2.51 -12.84
C PHE A 94 7.53 1.15 -12.24
N THR A 95 6.30 0.69 -12.48
CA THR A 95 5.82 -0.59 -11.94
C THR A 95 6.62 -1.79 -12.49
N ILE A 96 6.95 -1.76 -13.79
CA ILE A 96 7.76 -2.81 -14.42
C ILE A 96 9.20 -2.76 -13.90
N MET A 97 9.80 -1.57 -13.81
CA MET A 97 11.14 -1.38 -13.26
C MET A 97 11.21 -1.83 -11.80
N LEU A 98 10.21 -1.52 -10.98
CA LEU A 98 10.16 -1.93 -9.58
C LEU A 98 10.21 -3.45 -9.43
N LYS A 99 9.50 -4.18 -10.30
CA LYS A 99 9.55 -5.65 -10.32
C LYS A 99 10.94 -6.15 -10.73
N ALA A 100 11.54 -5.55 -11.76
CA ALA A 100 12.87 -5.92 -12.24
C ALA A 100 13.99 -5.59 -11.22
N MET A 101 13.87 -4.47 -10.50
CA MET A 101 14.76 -4.09 -9.39
C MET A 101 14.72 -5.12 -8.26
N GLN A 102 13.55 -5.68 -7.94
CA GLN A 102 13.41 -6.74 -6.93
C GLN A 102 14.24 -7.96 -7.32
N ASP A 103 14.15 -8.41 -8.57
CA ASP A 103 14.88 -9.59 -9.05
C ASP A 103 16.41 -9.35 -8.96
N CYS A 104 16.89 -8.15 -9.30
CA CYS A 104 18.29 -7.76 -9.13
C CYS A 104 18.73 -7.72 -7.66
N LEU A 105 17.93 -7.11 -6.78
CA LEU A 105 18.25 -6.97 -5.35
C LEU A 105 18.43 -8.33 -4.65
N ILE A 106 17.60 -9.33 -4.98
CA ILE A 106 17.67 -10.67 -4.41
C ILE A 106 18.96 -11.40 -4.83
N ARG A 107 19.53 -11.03 -5.98
CA ARG A 107 20.76 -11.63 -6.53
C ARG A 107 22.04 -10.94 -6.04
N LEU A 108 21.93 -9.77 -5.41
CA LEU A 108 23.11 -9.01 -4.96
C LEU A 108 23.81 -9.69 -3.76
N PRO A 109 25.15 -9.61 -3.68
CA PRO A 109 25.88 -10.01 -2.48
C PRO A 109 25.48 -9.16 -1.27
N ALA A 110 25.42 -9.78 -0.09
CA ALA A 110 24.98 -9.14 1.17
C ALA A 110 25.69 -7.80 1.47
N GLY A 111 26.98 -7.67 1.12
CA GLY A 111 27.76 -6.45 1.35
C GLY A 111 27.36 -5.24 0.49
N LYS A 112 26.68 -5.44 -0.65
CA LYS A 112 26.22 -4.36 -1.54
C LYS A 112 24.73 -4.07 -1.37
N MET A 113 23.97 -5.04 -0.88
CA MET A 113 22.51 -5.00 -0.74
C MET A 113 22.01 -3.76 0.03
N VAL A 114 22.68 -3.37 1.12
CA VAL A 114 22.22 -2.24 1.96
C VAL A 114 22.20 -0.92 1.20
N HIS A 115 23.30 -0.57 0.51
CA HIS A 115 23.37 0.67 -0.27
C HIS A 115 22.46 0.62 -1.50
N SER A 116 22.36 -0.54 -2.16
CA SER A 116 21.44 -0.72 -3.28
C SER A 116 19.98 -0.56 -2.85
N LEU A 117 19.60 -1.09 -1.68
CA LEU A 117 18.28 -0.90 -1.09
C LEU A 117 18.01 0.56 -0.76
N GLU A 118 19.00 1.30 -0.26
CA GLU A 118 18.89 2.73 0.01
C GLU A 118 18.54 3.52 -1.26
N TRP A 119 19.28 3.29 -2.36
CA TRP A 119 19.00 3.94 -3.64
C TRP A 119 17.62 3.58 -4.20
N CYS A 120 17.29 2.28 -4.20
CA CYS A 120 15.97 1.82 -4.64
C CYS A 120 14.85 2.47 -3.82
N SER A 121 15.02 2.55 -2.50
CA SER A 121 14.05 3.13 -1.59
C SER A 121 13.88 4.63 -1.87
N ASN A 122 14.95 5.36 -2.11
CA ASN A 122 14.88 6.78 -2.44
C ASN A 122 14.11 7.02 -3.75
N THR A 123 14.36 6.22 -4.78
CA THR A 123 13.63 6.32 -6.07
C THR A 123 12.15 5.99 -5.89
N ILE A 124 11.82 4.91 -5.15
CA ILE A 124 10.42 4.55 -4.85
C ILE A 124 9.72 5.66 -4.08
N VAL A 125 10.38 6.19 -3.05
CA VAL A 125 9.84 7.28 -2.22
C VAL A 125 9.62 8.53 -3.06
N ARG A 126 10.59 8.92 -3.90
CA ARG A 126 10.46 10.08 -4.81
C ARG A 126 9.26 9.92 -5.73
N HIS A 127 9.12 8.78 -6.39
CA HIS A 127 8.01 8.52 -7.29
C HIS A 127 6.66 8.62 -6.55
N ILE A 128 6.52 7.97 -5.38
CA ILE A 128 5.30 8.06 -4.55
C ILE A 128 4.98 9.50 -4.14
N TYR A 129 5.99 10.33 -3.84
CA TYR A 129 5.77 11.74 -3.49
C TYR A 129 5.32 12.61 -4.67
N GLU A 130 5.67 12.23 -5.90
CA GLU A 130 5.28 12.95 -7.12
C GLU A 130 3.87 12.56 -7.60
N MET A 131 3.36 11.40 -7.18
CA MET A 131 2.00 11.00 -7.46
C MET A 131 0.99 11.95 -6.81
N SER A 132 0.04 12.44 -7.60
CA SER A 132 -1.13 13.13 -7.05
C SER A 132 -1.98 12.14 -6.25
N VAL A 133 -2.33 12.49 -5.01
CA VAL A 133 -3.30 11.72 -4.24
C VAL A 133 -4.65 11.82 -4.97
N PRO A 134 -5.24 10.70 -5.45
CA PRO A 134 -6.55 10.77 -6.11
C PRO A 134 -7.62 11.17 -5.09
N ASP A 135 -8.43 12.17 -5.42
CA ASP A 135 -9.50 12.67 -4.54
C ASP A 135 -10.54 11.58 -4.18
N ASP A 136 -10.69 10.57 -5.04
CA ASP A 136 -11.70 9.51 -4.93
C ASP A 136 -11.19 8.24 -4.24
N MET A 137 -9.91 8.17 -3.90
CA MET A 137 -9.35 6.97 -3.30
C MET A 137 -9.80 6.91 -1.84
N LYS A 138 -10.50 5.83 -1.47
CA LYS A 138 -10.69 5.42 -0.07
C LYS A 138 -9.32 5.06 0.51
N LEU A 139 -8.49 6.08 0.75
CA LEU A 139 -7.12 5.98 1.24
C LEU A 139 -7.10 5.17 2.53
N GLU A 140 -8.16 5.25 3.32
CA GLU A 140 -8.37 4.50 4.56
C GLU A 140 -8.48 2.99 4.36
N GLY A 141 -9.12 2.55 3.27
CA GLY A 141 -9.17 1.13 2.89
C GLY A 141 -7.79 0.62 2.49
N PHE A 142 -7.02 1.42 1.75
CA PHE A 142 -5.63 1.10 1.40
C PHE A 142 -4.71 1.08 2.63
N ILE A 143 -4.83 2.05 3.54
CA ILE A 143 -4.11 2.05 4.81
C ILE A 143 -4.49 0.81 5.63
N GLY A 144 -5.77 0.42 5.69
CA GLY A 144 -6.21 -0.81 6.34
C GLY A 144 -5.55 -2.07 5.75
N TYR A 145 -5.39 -2.13 4.44
CA TYR A 145 -4.64 -3.19 3.77
C TYR A 145 -3.15 -3.17 4.14
N LEU A 146 -2.48 -2.00 4.13
CA LEU A 146 -1.07 -1.87 4.56
C LEU A 146 -0.86 -2.32 6.00
N VAL A 147 -1.79 -2.00 6.90
CA VAL A 147 -1.77 -2.45 8.30
C VAL A 147 -1.87 -3.97 8.39
N THR A 148 -2.65 -4.59 7.51
CA THR A 148 -2.74 -6.06 7.41
C THR A 148 -1.43 -6.67 6.93
N LEU A 149 -0.76 -6.07 5.93
CA LEU A 149 0.57 -6.50 5.49
C LEU A 149 1.62 -6.36 6.61
N LEU A 150 1.59 -5.24 7.34
CA LEU A 150 2.48 -5.02 8.49
C LEU A 150 2.29 -6.14 9.53
N LYS A 151 1.05 -6.51 9.84
CA LYS A 151 0.74 -7.62 10.76
C LYS A 151 1.41 -8.93 10.30
N ASP A 152 1.35 -9.24 9.00
CA ASP A 152 1.91 -10.47 8.45
C ASP A 152 3.45 -10.47 8.49
N VAL A 153 4.09 -9.31 8.27
CA VAL A 153 5.56 -9.16 8.40
C VAL A 153 5.98 -9.30 9.87
N VAL A 154 5.32 -8.59 10.79
CA VAL A 154 5.63 -8.69 12.23
C VAL A 154 5.42 -10.13 12.75
N PHE A 155 4.42 -10.84 12.24
CA PHE A 155 4.22 -12.25 12.57
C PHE A 155 5.43 -13.12 12.21
N ARG A 156 6.04 -12.90 11.04
CA ARG A 156 7.26 -13.62 10.62
C ARG A 156 8.43 -13.30 11.53
N THR A 157 8.66 -12.01 11.81
CA THR A 157 9.72 -11.57 12.74
C THR A 157 9.57 -12.11 14.16
N LEU A 158 8.33 -12.26 14.65
CA LEU A 158 8.06 -12.90 15.94
C LEU A 158 8.26 -14.42 15.92
N SER A 159 8.20 -15.05 14.74
CA SER A 159 8.35 -16.50 14.56
C SER A 159 9.80 -16.91 14.32
N ASP A 160 10.57 -16.07 13.62
CA ASP A 160 12.01 -16.21 13.40
C ASP A 160 12.73 -14.89 13.74
N PRO A 161 13.37 -14.78 14.92
CA PRO A 161 14.05 -13.55 15.36
C PRO A 161 15.25 -13.13 14.50
N GLY A 162 15.70 -13.95 13.54
CA GLY A 162 16.72 -13.60 12.56
C GLY A 162 16.18 -12.79 11.37
N GLU A 163 14.88 -12.85 11.09
CA GLU A 163 14.27 -12.26 9.90
C GLU A 163 13.58 -10.92 10.23
N GLY A 164 14.19 -9.80 9.81
CA GLY A 164 13.53 -8.49 9.84
C GLY A 164 13.43 -7.81 11.20
N LYS A 165 14.09 -8.33 12.24
CA LYS A 165 14.08 -7.74 13.59
C LYS A 165 14.51 -6.27 13.60
N GLU A 166 15.51 -5.88 12.81
CA GLU A 166 16.00 -4.49 12.80
C GLU A 166 15.00 -3.48 12.19
N LEU A 167 14.10 -3.95 11.32
CA LEU A 167 13.19 -3.09 10.55
C LEU A 167 11.77 -3.06 11.12
N PHE A 168 11.30 -4.16 11.72
CA PHE A 168 9.92 -4.32 12.18
C PHE A 168 9.81 -4.54 13.69
N SER A 169 10.79 -4.03 14.44
CA SER A 169 10.74 -3.95 15.91
C SER A 169 11.25 -2.60 16.42
N GLY A 170 11.11 -2.38 17.73
CA GLY A 170 11.59 -1.20 18.43
C GLY A 170 10.99 0.08 17.87
N LYS A 171 11.86 1.08 17.63
CA LYS A 171 11.45 2.40 17.18
C LYS A 171 10.75 2.39 15.82
N CYS A 172 11.21 1.59 14.86
CA CYS A 172 10.62 1.53 13.53
C CYS A 172 9.16 1.08 13.59
N LEU A 173 8.87 0.03 14.37
CA LEU A 173 7.50 -0.42 14.59
C LEU A 173 6.68 0.63 15.34
N ALA A 174 7.26 1.27 16.36
CA ALA A 174 6.58 2.33 17.11
C ALA A 174 6.18 3.51 16.20
N ASP A 175 7.08 3.95 15.31
CA ASP A 175 6.83 5.03 14.36
C ASP A 175 5.72 4.66 13.36
N LEU A 176 5.72 3.41 12.86
CA LEU A 176 4.64 2.89 12.01
C LEU A 176 3.29 2.84 12.75
N LEU A 177 3.28 2.34 13.99
CA LEU A 177 2.08 2.28 14.80
C LEU A 177 1.52 3.69 15.07
N ASN A 178 2.37 4.67 15.40
CA ASN A 178 1.94 6.05 15.59
C ASN A 178 1.40 6.69 14.30
N LYS A 179 1.89 6.26 13.13
CA LYS A 179 1.44 6.77 11.82
C LYS A 179 0.14 6.14 11.34
N PHE A 180 -0.22 4.94 11.79
CA PHE A 180 -1.48 4.27 11.42
C PHE A 180 -2.56 4.42 12.50
N CYS A 181 -2.17 4.45 13.77
CA CYS A 181 -3.06 4.51 14.93
C CYS A 181 -3.17 5.95 15.44
N HIS A 182 -3.88 6.80 14.70
CA HIS A 182 -4.17 8.17 15.11
C HIS A 182 -5.56 8.60 14.64
N LEU A 183 -6.13 9.60 15.29
CA LEU A 183 -7.37 10.27 14.90
C LEU A 183 -7.06 11.75 14.66
N HIS A 184 -7.01 12.17 13.39
CA HIS A 184 -6.53 13.51 12.98
C HIS A 184 -7.27 14.67 13.66
N THR A 185 -8.58 14.54 13.88
CA THR A 185 -9.42 15.53 14.57
C THR A 185 -9.96 15.00 15.91
N GLY A 186 -9.36 13.94 16.44
CA GLY A 186 -9.76 13.32 17.71
C GLY A 186 -11.20 12.81 17.69
N VAL A 187 -12.05 13.40 18.52
CA VAL A 187 -13.45 12.97 18.69
C VAL A 187 -14.39 13.46 17.59
N GLU A 188 -13.96 14.45 16.80
CA GLU A 188 -14.73 15.02 15.68
C GLU A 188 -14.48 14.27 14.37
N THR A 189 -13.65 13.23 14.40
CA THR A 189 -13.30 12.43 13.24
C THR A 189 -14.49 11.61 12.75
N ASP A 190 -14.68 11.56 11.43
CA ASP A 190 -15.69 10.71 10.79
C ASP A 190 -15.31 9.22 10.90
N LEU A 191 -15.78 8.58 11.96
CA LEU A 191 -15.44 7.18 12.25
C LEU A 191 -15.96 6.18 11.21
N ILE A 192 -16.99 6.53 10.44
CA ILE A 192 -17.51 5.65 9.39
C ILE A 192 -16.58 5.68 8.19
N GLU A 193 -16.13 6.87 7.78
CA GLU A 193 -15.16 7.03 6.70
C GLU A 193 -13.83 6.31 7.02
N LEU A 194 -13.35 6.42 8.26
CA LEU A 194 -12.11 5.78 8.70
C LEU A 194 -12.26 4.32 9.14
N SER A 195 -13.44 3.72 9.00
CA SER A 195 -13.76 2.43 9.64
C SER A 195 -12.81 1.30 9.25
N ASP A 196 -12.46 1.17 7.97
CA ASP A 196 -11.54 0.13 7.47
C ASP A 196 -10.14 0.24 8.10
N ARG A 197 -9.61 1.47 8.21
CA ARG A 197 -8.33 1.74 8.89
C ARG A 197 -8.44 1.39 10.38
N ILE A 198 -9.44 1.91 11.07
CA ILE A 198 -9.60 1.73 12.52
C ILE A 198 -9.71 0.25 12.86
N ILE A 199 -10.54 -0.50 12.14
CA ILE A 199 -10.73 -1.94 12.35
C ILE A 199 -9.41 -2.69 12.14
N SER A 200 -8.65 -2.34 11.10
CA SER A 200 -7.35 -2.96 10.81
C SER A 200 -6.32 -2.66 11.90
N CYS A 201 -6.24 -1.41 12.36
CA CYS A 201 -5.36 -0.99 13.45
C CYS A 201 -5.70 -1.71 14.76
N LEU A 202 -6.99 -1.77 15.15
CA LEU A 202 -7.40 -2.50 16.35
C LEU A 202 -7.07 -3.99 16.27
N ASN A 203 -7.20 -4.62 15.09
CA ASN A 203 -6.80 -6.00 14.89
C ASN A 203 -5.29 -6.21 15.00
N LEU A 204 -4.47 -5.29 14.47
CA LEU A 204 -3.01 -5.31 14.64
C LEU A 204 -2.62 -5.17 16.11
N LEU A 205 -3.18 -4.19 16.82
CA LEU A 205 -2.91 -3.97 18.25
C LEU A 205 -3.31 -5.18 19.09
N ARG A 206 -4.48 -5.78 18.80
CA ARG A 206 -4.92 -7.02 19.43
C ARG A 206 -3.94 -8.16 19.16
N PHE A 207 -3.47 -8.31 17.93
CA PHE A 207 -2.49 -9.33 17.55
C PHE A 207 -1.20 -9.17 18.35
N LEU A 208 -0.63 -7.96 18.38
CA LEU A 208 0.59 -7.65 19.12
C LEU A 208 0.45 -7.95 20.62
N ALA A 209 -0.64 -7.48 21.24
CA ALA A 209 -0.89 -7.71 22.67
C ALA A 209 -1.03 -9.20 23.02
N ILE A 210 -1.59 -10.02 22.12
CA ILE A 210 -1.73 -11.47 22.35
C ILE A 210 -0.42 -12.22 22.11
N ARG A 211 0.35 -11.81 21.09
CA ARG A 211 1.48 -12.59 20.57
C ARG A 211 2.81 -12.19 21.17
N ASP A 212 3.06 -10.90 21.37
CA ASP A 212 4.36 -10.38 21.81
C ASP A 212 4.48 -10.31 23.34
N LYS A 213 4.20 -11.40 24.05
CA LYS A 213 4.13 -11.40 25.53
C LYS A 213 5.45 -11.05 26.24
N THR A 214 6.57 -11.22 25.55
CA THR A 214 7.91 -10.97 26.09
C THR A 214 8.53 -9.66 25.56
N ASN A 215 7.73 -8.81 24.92
CA ASN A 215 8.15 -7.52 24.34
C ASN A 215 9.35 -7.62 23.38
N ILE A 216 9.39 -8.64 22.52
CA ILE A 216 10.41 -8.79 21.48
C ILE A 216 10.33 -7.63 20.48
N THR A 217 9.12 -7.16 20.17
CA THR A 217 8.90 -6.11 19.18
C THR A 217 9.07 -4.70 19.74
N GLY A 218 9.18 -4.52 21.07
CA GLY A 218 9.12 -3.20 21.70
C GLY A 218 7.72 -2.57 21.72
N PHE A 219 6.68 -3.34 21.36
CA PHE A 219 5.29 -2.89 21.33
C PHE A 219 4.83 -2.32 22.68
N TRP A 220 5.16 -3.00 23.78
CA TRP A 220 4.68 -2.63 25.12
C TRP A 220 5.16 -1.24 25.53
N ASP A 221 6.35 -0.85 25.09
CA ASP A 221 6.93 0.48 25.37
C ASP A 221 6.13 1.61 24.70
N SER A 222 5.40 1.31 23.62
CA SER A 222 4.57 2.27 22.89
C SER A 222 3.11 2.34 23.40
N THR A 223 2.69 1.42 24.27
CA THR A 223 1.31 1.33 24.75
C THR A 223 0.79 2.59 25.44
N PRO A 224 1.58 3.35 26.24
CA PRO A 224 1.08 4.58 26.86
C PRO A 224 0.74 5.66 25.82
N SER A 225 1.58 5.80 24.79
CA SER A 225 1.36 6.73 23.67
C SER A 225 0.11 6.35 22.87
N LEU A 226 -0.05 5.05 22.56
CA LEU A 226 -1.21 4.55 21.83
C LEU A 226 -2.51 4.73 22.62
N ALA A 227 -2.48 4.54 23.94
CA ALA A 227 -3.63 4.77 24.79
C ALA A 227 -4.09 6.23 24.74
N SER A 228 -3.17 7.19 24.91
CA SER A 228 -3.51 8.62 24.93
C SER A 228 -3.90 9.17 23.56
N ASN A 229 -3.24 8.71 22.50
CA ASN A 229 -3.34 9.34 21.17
C ASN A 229 -4.39 8.67 20.27
N PHE A 230 -4.78 7.42 20.58
CA PHE A 230 -5.68 6.64 19.73
C PHE A 230 -6.83 5.99 20.50
N LEU A 231 -6.54 5.12 21.47
CA LEU A 231 -7.58 4.28 22.10
C LEU A 231 -8.58 5.08 22.93
N GLU A 232 -8.12 6.01 23.76
CA GLU A 232 -9.01 6.85 24.58
C GLU A 232 -9.82 7.86 23.74
N PRO A 233 -9.22 8.59 22.77
CA PRO A 233 -9.98 9.40 21.83
C PRO A 233 -11.00 8.59 21.03
N LEU A 234 -10.65 7.39 20.57
CA LEU A 234 -11.56 6.52 19.81
C LEU A 234 -12.75 6.09 20.67
N LYS A 235 -12.53 5.70 21.93
CA LYS A 235 -13.61 5.36 22.87
C LYS A 235 -14.61 6.50 23.03
N LYS A 236 -14.11 7.73 23.18
CA LYS A 236 -14.93 8.95 23.29
C LYS A 236 -15.68 9.23 21.99
N GLY A 237 -14.99 9.16 20.86
CA GLY A 237 -15.57 9.36 19.52
C GLY A 237 -16.69 8.37 19.21
N LEU A 238 -16.51 7.09 19.54
CA LEU A 238 -17.52 6.04 19.36
C LEU A 238 -18.76 6.32 20.21
N THR A 239 -18.57 6.72 21.48
CA THR A 239 -19.67 7.06 22.39
C THR A 239 -20.50 8.23 21.84
N LEU A 240 -19.84 9.30 21.39
CA LEU A 240 -20.49 10.49 20.83
C LEU A 240 -21.20 10.18 19.50
N SER A 241 -20.50 9.51 18.57
CA SER A 241 -21.04 9.15 17.26
C SER A 241 -22.24 8.23 17.38
N ARG A 242 -22.17 7.21 18.24
CA ARG A 242 -23.30 6.31 18.52
C ARG A 242 -24.52 7.06 19.03
N ALA A 243 -24.34 7.98 19.99
CA ALA A 243 -25.45 8.77 20.53
C ALA A 243 -26.12 9.61 19.44
N HIS A 244 -25.32 10.27 18.60
CA HIS A 244 -25.81 11.06 17.47
C HIS A 244 -26.61 10.23 16.46
N TYR A 245 -26.09 9.09 16.02
CA TYR A 245 -26.77 8.24 15.04
C TYR A 245 -28.04 7.59 15.61
N LYS A 246 -28.06 7.25 16.91
CA LYS A 246 -29.28 6.74 17.58
C LYS A 246 -30.38 7.80 17.64
N LEU A 247 -30.04 9.05 17.97
CA LEU A 247 -30.99 10.16 17.95
C LEU A 247 -31.61 10.35 16.56
N GLN A 248 -30.78 10.41 15.51
CA GLN A 248 -31.27 10.52 14.13
C GLN A 248 -32.17 9.33 13.72
N LEU A 249 -31.84 8.13 14.17
CA LEU A 249 -32.64 6.93 13.91
C LEU A 249 -34.01 6.99 14.60
N ASP A 250 -34.06 7.48 15.84
CA ASP A 250 -35.29 7.63 16.62
C ASP A 250 -36.18 8.75 16.07
N ASP A 251 -35.59 9.87 15.63
CA ASP A 251 -36.28 10.96 14.95
C ASP A 251 -36.93 10.47 13.64
N LEU A 252 -36.20 9.68 12.85
CA LEU A 252 -36.75 9.06 11.65
C LEU A 252 -37.89 8.10 11.97
N LYS A 253 -37.75 7.23 12.98
CA LYS A 253 -38.78 6.24 13.33
C LYS A 253 -40.07 6.91 13.85
N SER A 254 -39.94 7.98 14.64
CA SER A 254 -41.07 8.67 15.26
C SER A 254 -41.84 9.62 14.31
N GLY A 255 -41.22 10.10 13.24
CA GLY A 255 -41.90 10.89 12.20
C GLY A 255 -42.98 10.09 11.46
N SER A 256 -44.25 10.48 11.64
CA SER A 256 -45.42 9.87 11.01
C SER A 256 -45.97 10.75 9.88
N GLY A 257 -45.99 10.22 8.65
CA GLY A 257 -46.73 10.79 7.51
C GLY A 257 -46.00 11.84 6.67
N ASP A 258 -45.90 11.57 5.37
CA ASP A 258 -45.76 12.44 4.17
C ASP A 258 -44.70 13.59 4.09
N ASP A 259 -44.17 14.14 5.17
CA ASP A 259 -43.15 15.22 5.12
C ASP A 259 -41.70 14.71 5.03
N THR A 260 -41.51 13.39 4.90
CA THR A 260 -40.20 12.71 4.99
C THR A 260 -39.22 12.95 3.83
N ALA A 261 -39.65 13.65 2.77
CA ALA A 261 -38.80 13.96 1.63
C ALA A 261 -37.60 14.87 1.98
N ASN A 262 -37.69 15.68 3.05
CA ASN A 262 -36.71 16.73 3.35
C ASN A 262 -35.95 16.60 4.68
N LEU A 263 -36.08 15.48 5.42
CA LEU A 263 -35.22 15.25 6.58
C LEU A 263 -33.80 14.92 6.10
N GLU A 264 -32.93 15.93 6.13
CA GLU A 264 -31.49 15.80 5.88
C GLU A 264 -30.86 14.96 7.00
N VAL A 265 -30.39 13.78 6.64
CA VAL A 265 -29.68 12.88 7.54
C VAL A 265 -28.21 12.96 7.19
N LYS A 266 -27.35 13.22 8.18
CA LYS A 266 -25.90 13.31 8.00
C LYS A 266 -25.23 12.03 8.46
N VAL A 267 -24.52 11.38 7.54
CA VAL A 267 -23.61 10.27 7.83
C VAL A 267 -22.21 10.80 7.63
N GLY A 268 -21.55 11.10 8.75
CA GLY A 268 -20.21 11.64 8.69
C GLY A 268 -20.18 13.10 8.25
N THR A 269 -19.31 13.43 7.29
CA THR A 269 -19.27 14.76 6.65
C THR A 269 -20.33 14.96 5.57
N SER A 270 -20.99 13.89 5.11
CA SER A 270 -21.89 13.90 3.96
C SER A 270 -23.37 13.83 4.34
N VAL A 271 -24.19 14.61 3.63
CA VAL A 271 -25.65 14.50 3.71
C VAL A 271 -26.10 13.35 2.83
N LEU A 272 -26.94 12.47 3.36
CA LEU A 272 -27.50 11.37 2.58
C LEU A 272 -28.31 11.90 1.40
N PRO A 273 -28.18 11.29 0.20
CA PRO A 273 -28.99 11.68 -0.95
C PRO A 273 -30.48 11.46 -0.68
N ALA A 274 -31.33 12.10 -1.48
CA ALA A 274 -32.76 11.88 -1.42
C ALA A 274 -33.09 10.40 -1.66
N MET A 275 -33.53 9.71 -0.61
CA MET A 275 -33.84 8.28 -0.64
C MET A 275 -35.00 7.94 0.32
N PRO A 276 -35.72 6.83 0.10
CA PRO A 276 -36.82 6.39 0.96
C PRO A 276 -36.40 6.24 2.43
N LYS A 277 -37.37 6.46 3.33
CA LYS A 277 -37.19 6.40 4.79
C LYS A 277 -36.57 5.07 5.24
N GLU A 278 -37.04 3.96 4.68
CA GLU A 278 -36.55 2.61 5.00
C GLU A 278 -35.07 2.47 4.65
N GLN A 279 -34.62 3.06 3.53
CA GLN A 279 -33.22 3.02 3.13
C GLN A 279 -32.36 3.91 4.03
N LYS A 280 -32.83 5.10 4.41
CA LYS A 280 -32.14 5.96 5.41
C LYS A 280 -31.94 5.22 6.74
N ILE A 281 -32.99 4.54 7.22
CA ILE A 281 -32.93 3.70 8.42
C ILE A 281 -31.90 2.58 8.27
N GLN A 282 -31.87 1.90 7.12
CA GLN A 282 -30.90 0.83 6.85
C GLN A 282 -29.46 1.34 6.87
N VAL A 283 -29.18 2.51 6.27
CA VAL A 283 -27.84 3.12 6.28
C VAL A 283 -27.41 3.43 7.72
N LEU A 284 -28.27 4.05 8.53
CA LEU A 284 -27.96 4.33 9.93
C LEU A 284 -27.72 3.06 10.75
N ASN A 285 -28.52 2.00 10.55
CA ASN A 285 -28.29 0.72 11.22
C ASN A 285 -26.96 0.09 10.82
N THR A 286 -26.57 0.18 9.53
CA THR A 286 -25.25 -0.29 9.07
C THR A 286 -24.13 0.47 9.79
N ALA A 287 -24.22 1.80 9.88
CA ALA A 287 -23.24 2.61 10.60
C ALA A 287 -23.15 2.24 12.10
N LEU A 288 -24.29 2.03 12.76
CA LEU A 288 -24.34 1.59 14.16
C LEU A 288 -23.70 0.21 14.35
N ASN A 289 -23.94 -0.74 13.45
CA ASN A 289 -23.29 -2.05 13.47
C ASN A 289 -21.76 -1.93 13.31
N THR A 290 -21.29 -1.01 12.46
CA THR A 290 -19.85 -0.72 12.32
C THR A 290 -19.27 -0.17 13.62
N PHE A 291 -19.99 0.72 14.33
CA PHE A 291 -19.57 1.18 15.65
C PHE A 291 -19.54 0.05 16.69
N ASP A 292 -20.51 -0.87 16.67
CA ASP A 292 -20.52 -2.05 17.54
C ASP A 292 -19.29 -2.94 17.30
N LEU A 293 -18.92 -3.16 16.04
CA LEU A 293 -17.71 -3.91 15.69
C LEU A 293 -16.45 -3.21 16.22
N MET A 294 -16.32 -1.90 15.99
CA MET A 294 -15.18 -1.12 16.49
C MET A 294 -15.09 -1.14 18.02
N GLU A 295 -16.21 -0.98 18.73
CA GLU A 295 -16.26 -1.06 20.20
C GLU A 295 -15.89 -2.45 20.73
N SER A 296 -16.37 -3.51 20.08
CA SER A 296 -16.01 -4.89 20.45
C SER A 296 -14.51 -5.12 20.31
N LEU A 297 -13.91 -4.67 19.22
CA LEU A 297 -12.47 -4.78 18.99
C LEU A 297 -11.67 -3.93 19.98
N LEU A 298 -12.08 -2.68 20.21
CA LEU A 298 -11.45 -1.78 21.16
C LEU A 298 -11.50 -2.32 22.59
N GLY A 299 -12.65 -2.84 23.01
CA GLY A 299 -12.82 -3.51 24.30
C GLY A 299 -11.86 -4.69 24.45
N ARG A 300 -11.74 -5.52 23.40
CA ARG A 300 -10.81 -6.66 23.42
C ARG A 300 -9.34 -6.24 23.44
N VAL A 301 -8.96 -5.19 22.72
CA VAL A 301 -7.60 -4.64 22.76
C VAL A 301 -7.27 -4.18 24.18
N ASN A 302 -8.13 -3.36 24.78
CA ASN A 302 -7.92 -2.87 26.14
C ASN A 302 -7.83 -3.99 27.18
N GLU A 303 -8.69 -5.01 27.08
CA GLU A 303 -8.60 -6.20 27.93
C GLU A 303 -7.24 -6.89 27.79
N CYS A 304 -6.75 -7.07 26.56
CA CYS A 304 -5.44 -7.70 26.33
C CYS A 304 -4.30 -6.82 26.88
N LEU A 305 -4.40 -5.50 26.77
CA LEU A 305 -3.40 -4.59 27.32
C LEU A 305 -3.38 -4.60 28.85
N ASP A 306 -4.56 -4.63 29.49
CA ASP A 306 -4.68 -4.63 30.94
C ASP A 306 -4.21 -5.94 31.59
N LEU A 307 -4.34 -7.08 30.89
CA LEU A 307 -3.87 -8.39 31.37
C LEU A 307 -2.34 -8.49 31.53
N TYR A 308 -1.60 -7.61 30.87
CA TYR A 308 -0.14 -7.63 30.81
C TYR A 308 0.50 -6.33 31.32
N LYS A 309 -0.28 -5.47 31.98
CA LYS A 309 0.20 -4.35 32.80
C LYS A 309 0.76 -4.82 34.14
#